data_AF-A0A0E0CED2-F1
#
_entry.id   AF-A0A0E0CED2-F1
#
_cell.length_a   1.000
_cell.length_b   1.000
_cell.length_c   1.000
_cell.angle_alpha   90.00
_cell.angle_beta   90.00
_cell.angle_gamma   90.00
#
_symmetry.space_group_name_H-M   'P 1'
#
loop_
_entity.id
_entity.type
_entity.pdbx_description
1 polymer ?
#
loop_
_entity_poly.entity_id
_entity_poly.type
_entity_poly.pdbx_seq_one_letter_code
_entity_poly.pdbx_strand_id
1 'polypeptide(L)'
;MDEWVRQAEVWVGQAERWIRQQPPEQVYVAVAVVAVTVLLLVAVSCLKSSKANTIVLSGLSGSGKTILFYQLRDGSTHQGTVTSMEQNNDTFVLHSELERRGKVKPVHVVDVPGHARLKPKLDEVLPQAAGIVYVVDAQDFLSTMHAAAEYLYDILTKATVVKKRVPVLIFCNKTDKVTAHSKEFIKKQLEKELYNKVTVTEGAGLTGNVSAVEEFIREYVKA
;
A
#
# COMPACT_ATOMS: atom_id res chain seq x y z
N MET A 1 -2.33 44.67 -7.42
CA MET A 1 -2.13 43.65 -8.47
C MET A 1 -1.39 44.25 -9.67
N ASP A 2 -1.44 45.58 -9.84
CA ASP A 2 -0.93 46.31 -11.01
C ASP A 2 0.58 46.61 -11.01
N GLU A 3 1.27 46.59 -9.87
CA GLU A 3 2.73 46.81 -9.80
C GLU A 3 3.55 45.64 -10.38
N TRP A 4 3.12 44.41 -10.14
CA TRP A 4 3.77 43.20 -10.67
C TRP A 4 3.68 43.12 -12.20
N VAL A 5 2.55 43.53 -12.76
CA VAL A 5 2.34 43.57 -14.22
C VAL A 5 3.26 44.59 -14.87
N ARG A 6 3.40 45.78 -14.27
CA ARG A 6 4.32 46.82 -14.74
C ARG A 6 5.77 46.40 -14.65
N GLN A 7 6.18 45.72 -13.58
CA GLN A 7 7.53 45.18 -13.47
C GLN A 7 7.79 44.10 -14.53
N ALA A 8 6.82 43.24 -14.82
CA ALA A 8 6.95 42.22 -15.86
C ALA A 8 7.12 42.84 -17.25
N GLU A 9 6.35 43.87 -17.60
CA GLU A 9 6.47 44.57 -18.89
C GLU A 9 7.85 45.23 -19.07
N VAL A 10 8.39 45.85 -18.02
CA VAL A 10 9.73 46.46 -18.07
C VAL A 10 10.79 45.38 -18.30
N TRP A 11 10.70 44.25 -17.58
CA TRP A 11 11.63 43.14 -17.71
C TRP A 11 11.58 42.49 -19.10
N VAL A 12 10.38 42.33 -19.66
CA VAL A 12 10.19 41.79 -21.03
C VAL A 12 10.81 42.73 -22.06
N GLY A 13 10.56 44.03 -21.97
CA GLY A 13 11.13 45.01 -22.91
C GLY A 13 12.66 45.17 -22.77
N GLN A 14 13.22 44.85 -21.60
CA GLN A 14 14.66 44.83 -21.37
C GLN A 14 15.31 43.55 -21.93
N ALA A 15 14.66 42.40 -21.76
CA ALA A 15 15.08 41.13 -22.32
C ALA A 15 15.05 41.13 -23.86
N GLU A 16 14.00 41.70 -24.47
CA GLU A 16 13.87 41.76 -25.94
C GLU A 16 15.01 42.58 -26.58
N ARG A 17 15.38 43.71 -25.95
CA ARG A 17 16.51 44.53 -26.38
C ARG A 17 17.85 43.81 -26.25
N TRP A 18 18.01 43.01 -25.19
CA TRP A 18 19.22 42.24 -24.93
C TRP A 18 19.37 41.06 -25.91
N ILE A 19 18.27 40.39 -26.25
CA ILE A 19 18.22 39.28 -27.22
C ILE A 19 18.54 39.77 -28.64
N ARG A 20 18.06 40.97 -29.04
CA ARG A 20 18.38 41.54 -30.36
C ARG A 20 19.85 41.93 -30.55
N GLN A 21 20.61 42.15 -29.48
CA GLN A 21 22.03 42.51 -29.57
C GLN A 21 22.95 41.29 -29.70
N GLN A 22 22.42 40.08 -29.53
CA GLN A 22 23.19 38.83 -29.61
C GLN A 22 23.20 38.28 -31.05
N PRO A 23 24.33 37.69 -31.50
CA PRO A 23 24.39 37.01 -32.79
C PRO A 23 23.42 35.82 -32.83
N PRO A 24 22.75 35.57 -33.98
CA PRO A 24 21.65 34.61 -34.07
C PRO A 24 22.06 33.17 -33.70
N GLU A 25 23.31 32.78 -33.94
CA GLU A 25 23.84 31.45 -33.59
C GLU A 25 23.81 31.17 -32.08
N GLN A 26 24.11 32.17 -31.25
CA GLN A 26 24.11 32.00 -29.79
C GLN A 26 22.69 31.89 -29.22
N VAL A 27 21.72 32.54 -29.86
CA VAL A 27 20.30 32.46 -29.48
C VAL A 27 19.75 31.06 -29.75
N TYR A 28 20.05 30.46 -30.90
CA TYR A 28 19.63 29.09 -31.21
C TYR A 28 20.24 28.06 -30.24
N VAL A 29 21.53 28.19 -29.91
CA VAL A 29 22.20 27.31 -28.94
C VAL A 29 21.57 27.46 -27.55
N ALA A 30 21.32 28.70 -27.10
CA ALA A 30 20.71 28.95 -25.80
C ALA A 30 19.29 28.34 -25.71
N VAL A 31 18.46 28.54 -26.74
CA VAL A 31 17.11 27.97 -26.80
C VAL A 31 17.14 26.44 -26.81
N ALA A 32 18.06 25.83 -27.57
CA ALA A 32 18.22 24.39 -27.61
C ALA A 32 18.63 23.81 -26.24
N VAL A 33 19.56 24.46 -25.55
CA VAL A 33 20.00 24.06 -24.20
C VAL A 33 18.85 24.15 -23.20
N VAL A 34 18.07 25.23 -23.23
CA VAL A 34 16.87 25.39 -22.39
C VAL A 34 15.81 24.33 -22.71
N ALA A 35 15.56 24.04 -23.99
CA ALA A 35 14.59 23.01 -24.38
C ALA A 35 15.01 21.61 -23.93
N VAL A 36 16.29 21.24 -24.10
CA VAL A 36 16.83 19.93 -23.67
C VAL A 36 16.81 19.80 -22.16
N THR A 37 17.17 20.85 -21.41
CA THR A 37 17.12 20.83 -19.95
C THR A 37 15.69 20.71 -19.40
N VAL A 38 14.72 21.41 -20.01
CA VAL A 38 13.30 21.24 -19.66
C VAL A 38 12.81 19.83 -20.00
N LEU A 39 13.18 19.29 -21.16
CA LEU A 39 12.80 17.93 -21.56
C LEU A 39 13.36 16.88 -20.59
N LEU A 40 14.63 17.01 -20.19
CA LEU A 40 15.27 16.14 -19.20
C LEU A 40 14.62 16.27 -17.82
N LEU A 41 14.30 17.48 -17.36
CA LEU A 41 13.61 17.69 -16.09
C LEU A 41 12.22 17.08 -16.09
N VAL A 42 11.47 17.23 -17.19
CA VAL A 42 10.14 16.60 -17.33
C VAL A 42 10.26 15.08 -17.35
N ALA A 43 11.18 14.51 -18.12
CA ALA A 43 11.42 13.06 -18.15
C ALA A 43 11.80 12.49 -16.78
N VAL A 44 12.73 13.15 -16.07
CA VAL A 44 13.14 12.78 -14.70
C VAL A 44 11.98 12.94 -13.72
N SER A 45 11.12 13.95 -13.90
CA SER A 45 9.94 14.14 -13.06
C SER A 45 8.84 13.10 -13.29
N CYS A 46 8.68 12.60 -14.53
CA CYS A 46 7.76 11.49 -14.83
C CYS A 46 8.27 10.14 -14.31
N LEU A 47 9.59 10.00 -14.10
CA LEU A 47 10.20 8.82 -13.48
C LEU A 47 10.07 8.79 -11.96
N LYS A 48 9.48 9.81 -11.32
CA LYS A 48 9.17 9.76 -9.89
C LYS A 48 8.10 8.70 -9.63
N SER A 49 8.59 7.54 -9.19
CA SER A 49 7.79 6.47 -8.59
C SER A 49 6.84 7.05 -7.56
N SER A 50 5.53 6.86 -7.75
CA SER A 50 4.53 7.17 -6.73
C SER A 50 4.92 6.46 -5.43
N LYS A 51 4.73 7.14 -4.29
CA LYS A 51 4.87 6.49 -2.98
C LYS A 51 3.88 5.32 -2.92
N ALA A 52 4.34 4.19 -2.39
CA ALA A 52 3.48 3.06 -2.13
C ALA A 52 2.48 3.46 -1.04
N ASN A 53 1.19 3.55 -1.40
CA ASN A 53 0.10 3.87 -0.47
C ASN A 53 -0.89 2.70 -0.35
N THR A 54 -0.54 1.53 -0.91
CA THR A 54 -1.44 0.39 -1.04
C THR A 54 -1.26 -0.57 0.11
N ILE A 55 -2.36 -0.91 0.81
CA ILE A 55 -2.40 -1.99 1.79
C ILE A 55 -3.07 -3.19 1.15
N VAL A 56 -2.39 -4.34 1.19
CA VAL A 56 -2.88 -5.57 0.58
C VAL A 56 -3.43 -6.48 1.66
N LEU A 57 -4.71 -6.83 1.54
CA LEU A 57 -5.34 -7.85 2.38
C LEU A 57 -5.14 -9.21 1.70
N SER A 58 -4.46 -10.11 2.39
CA SER A 58 -4.17 -11.47 1.93
C SER A 58 -4.49 -12.49 3.02
N GLY A 59 -4.66 -13.75 2.65
CA GLY A 59 -5.03 -14.85 3.56
C GLY A 59 -5.94 -15.87 2.90
N LEU A 60 -6.13 -17.02 3.55
CA LEU A 60 -6.94 -18.12 3.01
C LEU A 60 -8.40 -17.73 2.72
N SER A 61 -9.07 -18.46 1.83
CA SER A 61 -10.50 -18.27 1.61
C SER A 61 -11.29 -18.49 2.90
N GLY A 62 -12.31 -17.68 3.16
CA GLY A 62 -13.13 -17.78 4.37
C GLY A 62 -12.51 -17.15 5.65
N SER A 63 -11.28 -16.61 5.58
CA SER A 63 -10.65 -15.95 6.73
C SER A 63 -11.27 -14.59 7.11
N GLY A 64 -12.07 -14.00 6.21
CA GLY A 64 -12.81 -12.75 6.46
C GLY A 64 -12.12 -11.47 5.97
N LYS A 65 -11.22 -11.56 4.98
CA LYS A 65 -10.58 -10.40 4.33
C LYS A 65 -11.60 -9.33 3.86
N THR A 66 -12.66 -9.77 3.19
CA THR A 66 -13.70 -8.87 2.67
C THR A 66 -14.50 -8.19 3.80
N ILE A 67 -14.73 -8.89 4.91
CA ILE A 67 -15.36 -8.29 6.11
C ILE A 67 -14.44 -7.21 6.68
N LEU A 68 -13.14 -7.51 6.80
CA LEU A 68 -12.14 -6.53 7.26
C LEU A 68 -12.06 -5.30 6.34
N PHE A 69 -12.15 -5.50 5.03
CA PHE A 69 -12.21 -4.41 4.06
C PHE A 69 -13.37 -3.45 4.34
N TYR A 70 -14.59 -3.97 4.48
CA TYR A 70 -15.77 -3.14 4.74
C TYR A 70 -15.76 -2.52 6.14
N GLN A 71 -15.18 -3.20 7.13
CA GLN A 71 -14.96 -2.63 8.46
C GLN A 71 -14.03 -1.43 8.42
N LEU A 72 -12.93 -1.49 7.65
CA LEU A 72 -11.99 -0.37 7.52
C LEU A 72 -12.61 0.81 6.77
N ARG A 73 -13.46 0.54 5.78
CA ARG A 73 -14.12 1.56 4.96
C ARG A 73 -15.29 2.24 5.66
N ASP A 74 -16.24 1.45 6.15
CA ASP A 74 -17.56 1.94 6.59
C ASP A 74 -17.78 1.76 8.11
N GLY A 75 -16.83 1.16 8.83
CA GLY A 75 -17.00 0.83 10.25
C GLY A 75 -18.03 -0.28 10.53
N SER A 76 -18.63 -0.86 9.49
CA SER A 76 -19.75 -1.80 9.61
C SER A 76 -19.33 -3.26 9.48
N THR A 77 -19.84 -4.10 10.38
CA THR A 77 -19.75 -5.56 10.30
C THR A 77 -20.86 -6.09 9.40
N HIS A 78 -20.68 -6.01 8.08
CA HIS A 78 -21.61 -6.65 7.15
C HIS A 78 -21.64 -8.17 7.40
N GLN A 79 -22.74 -8.69 7.96
CA GLN A 79 -22.94 -10.13 8.13
C GLN A 79 -23.43 -10.73 6.81
N GLY A 80 -22.61 -11.56 6.18
CA GLY A 80 -22.96 -12.26 4.95
C GLY A 80 -22.26 -11.70 3.71
N THR A 81 -20.95 -11.94 3.59
CA THR A 81 -20.20 -11.68 2.36
C THR A 81 -20.08 -12.97 1.54
N VAL A 82 -20.46 -12.93 0.26
CA VAL A 82 -20.17 -14.00 -0.69
C VAL A 82 -18.70 -13.96 -1.10
N THR A 83 -18.16 -15.07 -1.61
CA THR A 83 -16.76 -15.14 -2.06
C THR A 83 -16.52 -14.18 -3.21
N SER A 84 -15.64 -13.18 -3.01
CA SER A 84 -15.29 -12.19 -4.04
C SER A 84 -14.62 -12.87 -5.23
N MET A 85 -15.29 -12.85 -6.39
CA MET A 85 -14.76 -13.33 -7.68
C MET A 85 -13.89 -12.28 -8.37
N GLU A 86 -14.04 -11.00 -7.98
CA GLU A 86 -13.30 -9.84 -8.47
C GLU A 86 -12.58 -9.12 -7.32
N GLN A 87 -11.42 -8.50 -7.59
CA GLN A 87 -10.65 -7.81 -6.56
C GLN A 87 -11.39 -6.54 -6.14
N ASN A 88 -11.67 -6.40 -4.84
CA ASN A 88 -12.21 -5.16 -4.33
C ASN A 88 -11.05 -4.20 -4.12
N ASN A 89 -10.99 -3.15 -4.93
CA ASN A 89 -9.96 -2.12 -4.83
C ASN A 89 -10.64 -0.78 -4.63
N ASP A 90 -10.39 -0.15 -3.49
CA ASP A 90 -10.98 1.14 -3.17
C ASP A 90 -9.97 2.03 -2.43
N THR A 91 -10.04 3.32 -2.73
CA THR A 91 -9.25 4.35 -2.07
C THR A 91 -10.16 5.10 -1.13
N PHE A 92 -10.05 4.78 0.15
CA PHE A 92 -10.95 5.35 1.15
C PHE A 92 -10.18 5.95 2.32
N VAL A 93 -10.90 6.77 3.06
CA VAL A 93 -10.45 7.30 4.35
C VAL A 93 -10.86 6.29 5.41
N LEU A 94 -9.91 5.89 6.26
CA LEU A 94 -10.21 5.02 7.40
C LEU A 94 -11.33 5.63 8.25
N HIS A 95 -12.33 4.84 8.61
CA HIS A 95 -13.47 5.32 9.42
C HIS A 95 -13.02 6.03 10.70
N SER A 96 -11.98 5.53 11.39
CA SER A 96 -11.45 6.18 12.60
C SER A 96 -10.81 7.56 12.38
N GLU A 97 -10.53 7.94 11.14
CA GLU A 97 -10.09 9.29 10.78
C GLU A 97 -11.22 10.24 10.44
N LEU A 98 -12.39 9.73 10.06
CA LEU A 98 -13.57 10.57 9.88
C LEU A 98 -13.96 11.25 11.21
N GLU A 99 -13.74 10.56 12.32
CA GLU A 99 -14.01 11.06 13.67
C GLU A 99 -12.90 11.96 14.24
N ARG A 100 -11.67 11.92 13.69
CA ARG A 100 -10.53 12.69 14.17
C ARG A 100 -10.29 13.93 13.32
N ARG A 101 -10.28 15.12 13.95
CA ARG A 101 -10.01 16.43 13.31
C ARG A 101 -8.53 16.59 12.91
N GLY A 102 -8.06 15.87 11.89
CA GLY A 102 -6.68 15.93 11.37
C GLY A 102 -6.59 15.94 9.83
N LYS A 103 -5.37 16.01 9.29
CA LYS A 103 -5.13 15.86 7.84
C LYS A 103 -5.46 14.44 7.41
N VAL A 104 -6.56 14.30 6.70
CA VAL A 104 -7.06 13.03 6.20
C VAL A 104 -6.29 12.63 4.95
N LYS A 105 -5.43 11.60 5.05
CA LYS A 105 -4.78 10.99 3.88
C LYS A 105 -5.59 9.76 3.46
N PRO A 106 -6.06 9.68 2.20
CA PRO A 106 -6.72 8.48 1.71
C PRO A 106 -5.72 7.31 1.65
N VAL A 107 -6.20 6.11 1.95
CA VAL A 107 -5.44 4.86 1.89
C VAL A 107 -6.06 4.01 0.80
N HIS A 108 -5.21 3.43 -0.05
CA HIS A 108 -5.65 2.49 -1.07
C HIS A 108 -5.59 1.08 -0.47
N VAL A 109 -6.73 0.40 -0.35
CA VAL A 109 -6.80 -0.95 0.21
C VAL A 109 -7.28 -1.91 -0.87
N VAL A 110 -6.58 -3.03 -1.01
CA VAL A 110 -6.90 -4.07 -2.00
C VAL A 110 -7.21 -5.38 -1.30
N ASP A 111 -8.44 -5.89 -1.49
CA ASP A 111 -8.82 -7.24 -1.09
C ASP A 111 -8.43 -8.23 -2.20
N VAL A 112 -7.46 -9.09 -1.91
CA VAL A 112 -7.01 -10.13 -2.84
C VAL A 112 -7.68 -11.46 -2.50
N PRO A 113 -8.39 -12.11 -3.45
CA PRO A 113 -9.01 -13.40 -3.23
C PRO A 113 -7.98 -14.48 -2.82
N GLY A 114 -8.31 -15.24 -1.78
CA GLY A 114 -7.42 -16.24 -1.18
C GLY A 114 -7.43 -17.62 -1.85
N HIS A 115 -8.14 -17.79 -2.97
CA HIS A 115 -8.22 -19.07 -3.66
C HIS A 115 -6.98 -19.28 -4.56
N ALA A 116 -6.49 -20.52 -4.67
CA ALA A 116 -5.23 -20.85 -5.35
C ALA A 116 -5.14 -20.29 -6.78
N ARG A 117 -6.25 -20.29 -7.53
CA ARG A 117 -6.32 -19.81 -8.92
C ARG A 117 -6.14 -18.29 -9.06
N LEU A 118 -6.36 -17.54 -7.98
CA LEU A 118 -6.30 -16.07 -7.97
C LEU A 118 -5.00 -15.55 -7.32
N LYS A 119 -4.09 -16.45 -6.92
CA LYS A 119 -2.74 -16.10 -6.44
C LYS A 119 -1.94 -15.20 -7.40
N PRO A 120 -2.00 -15.34 -8.74
CA PRO A 120 -1.27 -14.44 -9.65
C PRO A 120 -1.70 -12.99 -9.55
N LYS A 121 -2.98 -12.72 -9.21
CA LYS A 121 -3.46 -11.34 -9.03
C LYS A 121 -2.81 -10.64 -7.83
N LEU A 122 -2.23 -11.40 -6.89
CA LEU A 122 -1.43 -10.84 -5.80
C LEU A 122 -0.13 -10.23 -6.36
N ASP A 123 0.50 -10.88 -7.35
CA ASP A 123 1.77 -10.43 -7.92
C ASP A 123 1.65 -9.11 -8.69
N GLU A 124 0.48 -8.81 -9.22
CA GLU A 124 0.17 -7.53 -9.85
C GLU A 124 0.11 -6.37 -8.84
N VAL A 125 -0.32 -6.65 -7.61
CA VAL A 125 -0.57 -5.64 -6.56
C VAL A 125 0.65 -5.44 -5.64
N LEU A 126 1.43 -6.49 -5.40
CA LEU A 126 2.61 -6.45 -4.52
C LEU A 126 3.63 -5.34 -4.85
N PRO A 127 3.90 -4.98 -6.13
CA PRO A 127 4.78 -3.87 -6.46
C PRO A 127 4.30 -2.52 -5.95
N GLN A 128 3.01 -2.35 -5.65
CA GLN A 128 2.44 -1.10 -5.15
C GLN A 128 2.25 -1.12 -3.63
N ALA A 129 2.44 -2.28 -2.98
CA ALA A 129 2.18 -2.50 -1.57
C ALA A 129 3.15 -1.73 -0.66
N ALA A 130 2.58 -0.94 0.26
CA ALA A 130 3.24 -0.33 1.40
C ALA A 130 3.30 -1.30 2.60
N GLY A 131 2.31 -2.19 2.71
CA GLY A 131 2.20 -3.19 3.77
C GLY A 131 1.22 -4.29 3.40
N ILE A 132 1.40 -5.46 4.00
CA ILE A 132 0.53 -6.63 3.80
C ILE A 132 -0.14 -6.97 5.12
N VAL A 133 -1.47 -7.12 5.10
CA VAL A 133 -2.24 -7.64 6.24
C VAL A 133 -2.65 -9.07 5.90
N TYR A 134 -2.06 -10.02 6.61
CA TYR A 134 -2.31 -11.44 6.45
C TYR A 134 -3.40 -11.90 7.43
N VAL A 135 -4.60 -12.15 6.92
CA VAL A 135 -5.81 -12.48 7.69
C VAL A 135 -5.92 -13.99 7.89
N VAL A 136 -5.92 -14.41 9.15
CA VAL A 136 -6.04 -15.79 9.63
C VAL A 136 -7.37 -15.97 10.36
N ASP A 137 -8.05 -17.09 10.13
CA ASP A 137 -9.20 -17.47 10.93
C ASP A 137 -8.76 -18.09 12.25
N ALA A 138 -9.03 -17.45 13.38
CA ALA A 138 -8.67 -17.96 14.70
C ALA A 138 -9.54 -19.14 15.16
N GLN A 139 -10.75 -19.30 14.61
CA GLN A 139 -11.65 -20.40 14.97
C GLN A 139 -11.23 -21.72 14.31
N ASP A 140 -10.90 -21.68 13.03
CA ASP A 140 -10.59 -22.88 12.23
C ASP A 140 -9.09 -23.01 11.93
N PHE A 141 -8.26 -22.45 12.83
CA PHE A 141 -6.82 -22.37 12.61
C PHE A 141 -6.16 -23.75 12.52
N LEU A 142 -6.54 -24.71 13.36
CA LEU A 142 -5.88 -26.02 13.40
C LEU A 142 -6.03 -26.82 12.11
N SER A 143 -7.19 -26.75 11.45
CA SER A 143 -7.45 -27.46 10.20
C SER A 143 -6.76 -26.79 9.01
N THR A 144 -6.63 -25.45 9.05
CA THR A 144 -6.08 -24.63 7.98
C THR A 144 -4.62 -24.24 8.18
N MET A 145 -4.01 -24.62 9.31
CA MET A 145 -2.67 -24.23 9.75
C MET A 145 -1.60 -24.44 8.67
N HIS A 146 -1.55 -25.64 8.09
CA HIS A 146 -0.55 -25.97 7.07
C HIS A 146 -0.72 -25.13 5.80
N ALA A 147 -1.96 -24.97 5.32
CA ALA A 147 -2.26 -24.16 4.14
C ALA A 147 -1.98 -22.67 4.39
N ALA A 148 -2.25 -22.18 5.61
CA ALA A 148 -1.98 -20.80 5.99
C ALA A 148 -0.47 -20.55 6.06
N ALA A 149 0.29 -21.43 6.71
CA ALA A 149 1.74 -21.33 6.80
C ALA A 149 2.41 -21.41 5.42
N GLU A 150 1.97 -22.33 4.56
CA GLU A 150 2.47 -22.43 3.18
C GLU A 150 2.19 -21.15 2.38
N TYR A 151 0.96 -20.63 2.48
CA TYR A 151 0.62 -19.41 1.75
C TYR A 151 1.36 -18.17 2.29
N LEU A 152 1.55 -18.08 3.61
CA LEU A 152 2.35 -17.02 4.22
C LEU A 152 3.81 -17.12 3.78
N TYR A 153 4.36 -18.33 3.72
CA TYR A 153 5.69 -18.59 3.20
C TYR A 153 5.85 -18.16 1.74
N ASP A 154 4.91 -18.53 0.86
CA ASP A 154 4.87 -18.07 -0.54
C ASP A 154 4.97 -16.54 -0.63
N ILE A 155 4.25 -15.82 0.23
CA ILE A 155 4.24 -14.35 0.23
C ILE A 155 5.58 -13.79 0.70
N LEU A 156 6.14 -14.32 1.79
CA LEU A 156 7.39 -13.84 2.38
C LEU A 156 8.61 -14.10 1.47
N THR A 157 8.59 -15.18 0.68
CA THR A 157 9.68 -15.53 -0.24
C THR A 157 9.60 -14.80 -1.58
N LYS A 158 8.50 -14.10 -1.89
CA LYS A 158 8.39 -13.33 -3.15
C LYS A 158 9.45 -12.24 -3.26
N ALA A 159 10.11 -12.18 -4.41
CA ALA A 159 11.20 -11.23 -4.67
C ALA A 159 10.79 -9.77 -4.44
N THR A 160 9.56 -9.40 -4.76
CA THR A 160 9.02 -8.04 -4.54
C THR A 160 8.95 -7.68 -3.06
N VAL A 161 8.53 -8.62 -2.21
CA VAL A 161 8.39 -8.44 -0.75
C VAL A 161 9.77 -8.33 -0.11
N VAL A 162 10.70 -9.21 -0.47
CA VAL A 162 12.07 -9.22 0.04
C VAL A 162 12.85 -7.98 -0.40
N LYS A 163 12.75 -7.59 -1.68
CA LYS A 163 13.47 -6.43 -2.22
C LYS A 163 13.03 -5.11 -1.58
N LYS A 164 11.73 -4.97 -1.31
CA LYS A 164 11.15 -3.77 -0.69
C LYS A 164 11.12 -3.81 0.84
N ARG A 165 11.39 -4.98 1.45
CA ARG A 165 11.18 -5.25 2.88
C ARG A 165 9.79 -4.80 3.33
N VAL A 166 8.77 -5.28 2.62
CA VAL A 166 7.37 -4.91 2.91
C VAL A 166 7.00 -5.48 4.29
N PRO A 167 6.50 -4.64 5.22
CA PRO A 167 6.06 -5.10 6.53
C PRO A 167 4.81 -5.96 6.40
N VAL A 168 4.73 -7.02 7.21
CA VAL A 168 3.61 -7.97 7.21
C VAL A 168 2.98 -8.02 8.60
N LEU A 169 1.68 -7.73 8.68
CA LEU A 169 0.88 -7.83 9.89
C LEU A 169 0.01 -9.08 9.84
N ILE A 170 0.08 -9.96 10.84
CA ILE A 170 -0.81 -11.10 10.97
C ILE A 170 -2.05 -10.68 11.75
N PHE A 171 -3.21 -10.72 11.10
CA PHE A 171 -4.49 -10.38 11.69
C PHE A 171 -5.29 -11.66 11.99
N CYS A 172 -5.49 -11.96 13.27
CA CYS A 172 -6.32 -13.06 13.71
C CYS A 172 -7.78 -12.60 13.77
N ASN A 173 -8.60 -13.07 12.85
CA ASN A 173 -10.02 -12.78 12.77
C ASN A 173 -10.86 -13.82 13.53
N LYS A 174 -12.12 -13.49 13.84
CA LYS A 174 -13.09 -14.35 14.54
C LYS A 174 -12.67 -14.72 15.98
N THR A 175 -11.91 -13.85 16.65
CA THR A 175 -11.47 -14.05 18.05
C THR A 175 -12.59 -13.93 19.08
N ASP A 176 -13.76 -13.46 18.66
CA ASP A 176 -14.99 -13.36 19.46
C ASP A 176 -15.63 -14.73 19.75
N LYS A 177 -15.25 -15.78 19.02
CA LYS A 177 -15.83 -17.12 19.18
C LYS A 177 -15.17 -17.89 20.31
N VAL A 178 -15.96 -18.64 21.07
CA VAL A 178 -15.48 -19.47 22.21
C VAL A 178 -14.46 -20.55 21.79
N THR A 179 -14.49 -20.96 20.52
CA THR A 179 -13.55 -21.94 19.96
C THR A 179 -12.33 -21.28 19.32
N ALA A 180 -12.14 -19.97 19.46
CA ALA A 180 -11.02 -19.26 18.87
C ALA A 180 -9.73 -19.52 19.64
N HIS A 181 -8.64 -19.72 18.91
CA HIS A 181 -7.31 -19.85 19.48
C HIS A 181 -6.73 -18.48 19.86
N SER A 182 -5.87 -18.47 20.89
CA SER A 182 -5.17 -17.26 21.30
C SER A 182 -4.14 -16.81 20.25
N LYS A 183 -3.83 -15.51 20.24
CA LYS A 183 -2.86 -14.92 19.30
C LYS A 183 -1.48 -15.54 19.47
N GLU A 184 -1.10 -15.81 20.71
CA GLU A 184 0.18 -16.41 21.10
C GLU A 184 0.27 -17.87 20.60
N PHE A 185 -0.83 -18.60 20.67
CA PHE A 185 -0.89 -19.96 20.14
C PHE A 185 -0.72 -19.97 18.62
N ILE A 186 -1.48 -19.14 17.91
CA ILE A 186 -1.41 -19.02 16.45
C ILE A 186 0.01 -18.61 16.02
N LYS A 187 0.60 -17.61 16.70
CA LYS A 187 1.99 -17.18 16.48
C LYS A 187 2.94 -18.36 16.57
N LYS A 188 2.93 -19.07 17.70
CA LYS A 188 3.87 -20.16 17.97
C LYS A 188 3.72 -21.30 16.97
N GLN A 189 2.50 -21.62 16.55
CA GLN A 189 2.27 -22.66 15.55
C GLN A 189 2.71 -22.23 14.15
N LEU A 190 2.39 -21.00 13.72
CA LEU A 190 2.88 -20.47 12.45
C LEU A 190 4.40 -20.39 12.42
N GLU A 191 5.04 -19.91 13.49
CA GLU A 191 6.50 -19.88 13.61
C GLU A 191 7.09 -21.28 13.52
N LYS A 192 6.49 -22.28 14.18
CA LYS A 192 6.95 -23.67 14.10
C LYS A 192 6.87 -24.21 12.68
N GLU A 193 5.74 -24.01 12.00
CA GLU A 193 5.53 -24.45 10.62
C GLU A 193 6.45 -23.71 9.62
N LEU A 194 6.67 -22.42 9.83
CA LEU A 194 7.58 -21.60 9.01
C LEU A 194 9.03 -21.97 9.25
N TYR A 195 9.46 -22.15 10.51
CA TYR A 195 10.82 -22.56 10.86
C TYR A 195 11.17 -23.93 10.29
N ASN A 196 10.21 -24.86 10.30
CA ASN A 196 10.36 -26.15 9.64
C ASN A 196 10.54 -26.02 8.11
N LYS A 197 10.17 -24.89 7.52
CA LYS A 197 10.30 -24.61 6.08
C LYS A 197 11.49 -23.71 5.75
N VAL A 198 11.79 -22.62 6.48
CA VAL A 198 12.99 -21.73 6.35
C VAL A 198 13.18 -20.84 7.59
N THR A 199 14.42 -20.48 7.90
CA THR A 199 14.85 -19.43 8.86
C THR A 199 14.22 -18.05 8.56
N VAL A 200 13.15 -17.68 9.29
CA VAL A 200 12.49 -16.37 9.15
C VAL A 200 13.09 -15.35 10.12
N THR A 201 13.39 -14.16 9.61
CA THR A 201 13.87 -13.00 10.39
C THR A 201 12.69 -12.28 11.05
N GLU A 202 12.85 -11.86 12.31
CA GLU A 202 11.81 -11.21 13.11
C GLU A 202 11.30 -9.91 12.45
N GLY A 203 9.99 -9.84 12.15
CA GLY A 203 9.37 -8.65 11.57
C GLY A 203 7.84 -8.68 11.44
N ALA A 204 7.15 -9.67 12.00
CA ALA A 204 5.69 -9.79 11.92
C ALA A 204 5.01 -9.47 13.26
N GLY A 205 4.15 -8.46 13.28
CA GLY A 205 3.25 -8.18 14.41
C GLY A 205 1.98 -9.03 14.35
N LEU A 206 1.42 -9.43 15.51
CA LEU A 206 0.12 -10.09 15.58
C LEU A 206 -0.91 -9.21 16.25
N THR A 207 -2.12 -9.16 15.67
CA THR A 207 -3.24 -8.48 16.30
C THR A 207 -4.57 -9.15 15.98
N GLY A 208 -5.57 -8.90 16.82
CA GLY A 208 -6.96 -9.36 16.62
C GLY A 208 -7.97 -8.25 16.85
N ASN A 209 -7.53 -6.99 16.81
CA ASN A 209 -8.44 -5.84 16.89
C ASN A 209 -8.21 -4.94 15.67
N VAL A 210 -9.30 -4.40 15.10
CA VAL A 210 -9.27 -3.56 13.90
C VAL A 210 -8.43 -2.29 14.12
N SER A 211 -8.48 -1.72 15.33
CA SER A 211 -7.69 -0.52 15.68
C SER A 211 -6.19 -0.69 15.48
N ALA A 212 -5.65 -1.90 15.70
CA ALA A 212 -4.23 -2.18 15.49
C ALA A 212 -3.87 -2.30 13.99
N VAL A 213 -4.83 -2.75 13.17
CA VAL A 213 -4.67 -2.71 11.70
C VAL A 213 -4.61 -1.25 11.25
N GLU A 214 -5.48 -0.39 11.79
CA GLU A 214 -5.45 1.04 11.47
C GLU A 214 -4.15 1.72 11.93
N GLU A 215 -3.60 1.34 13.08
CA GLU A 215 -2.31 1.83 13.57
C GLU A 215 -1.15 1.42 12.64
N PHE A 216 -1.11 0.16 12.22
CA PHE A 216 -0.16 -0.34 11.23
C PHE A 216 -0.26 0.43 9.90
N ILE A 217 -1.48 0.69 9.42
CA ILE A 217 -1.70 1.48 8.20
C ILE A 217 -1.17 2.91 8.39
N ARG A 218 -1.37 3.53 9.56
CA ARG A 218 -0.84 4.87 9.85
C ARG A 218 0.69 4.89 9.85
N GLU A 219 1.32 3.90 10.46
CA GLU A 219 2.78 3.80 10.53
C GLU A 219 3.42 3.70 9.13
N TYR A 220 2.91 2.84 8.26
CA TYR A 220 3.59 2.51 6.99
C TYR A 220 3.08 3.26 5.75
N VAL A 221 1.85 3.78 5.77
CA VAL A 221 1.29 4.55 4.64
C VAL A 221 1.35 6.06 4.89
N LYS A 222 1.26 6.51 6.15
CA LYS A 222 1.06 7.93 6.46
C LYS A 222 2.28 8.65 7.03
N ALA A 223 3.33 7.93 7.43
CA ALA A 223 4.63 8.47 7.85
C ALA A 223 5.35 9.27 6.74
#